data_AF-A0A2V9T0M0-F1
#
_entry.id   AF-A0A2V9T0M0-F1
#
_cell.length_a   1.000
_cell.length_b   1.000
_cell.length_c   1.000
_cell.angle_alpha   90.00
_cell.angle_beta   90.00
_cell.angle_gamma   90.00
#
_symmetry.space_group_name_H-M   'P 1'
#
loop_
_entity.id
_entity.type
_entity.pdbx_description
1 polymer ?
#
loop_
_entity_poly.entity_id
_entity_poly.type
_entity_poly.pdbx_seq_one_letter_code
_entity_poly.pdbx_strand_id
1 'polypeptide(L)'
;QTARAEAKQGDIFTPEIAAYFRKRITAALAGPQGAKIRSSLRHAEPLHSMDLHVNQKYPDGLPFQSVPPTLLLNLPRLPKELEYRIVGRDLALHDIATNIIVDFIPGAVPSS
;
A
#
# COMPACT_ATOMS: atom_id res chain seq x y z
N GLN A 1 -17.26 -17.28 2.91
CA GLN A 1 -16.71 -16.62 1.70
C GLN A 1 -15.33 -17.21 1.47
N THR A 2 -15.17 -18.01 0.41
CA THR A 2 -13.95 -18.82 0.18
C THR A 2 -13.44 -18.57 -1.24
N ALA A 3 -13.34 -17.31 -1.66
CA ALA A 3 -12.97 -16.97 -3.02
C ALA A 3 -11.45 -16.86 -3.23
N ARG A 4 -10.64 -16.87 -2.16
CA ARG A 4 -9.19 -16.65 -2.20
C ARG A 4 -8.37 -17.54 -1.26
N ALA A 5 -8.84 -18.76 -0.99
CA ALA A 5 -8.12 -19.68 -0.11
C ALA A 5 -6.68 -19.97 -0.57
N GLU A 6 -6.44 -19.93 -1.88
CA GLU A 6 -5.11 -20.16 -2.47
C GLU A 6 -4.40 -18.88 -2.93
N ALA A 7 -4.94 -17.70 -2.62
CA ALA A 7 -4.33 -16.44 -3.05
C ALA A 7 -2.97 -16.25 -2.39
N LYS A 8 -2.00 -15.84 -3.20
CA LYS A 8 -0.61 -15.64 -2.80
C LYS A 8 -0.17 -14.22 -3.12
N GLN A 9 0.87 -13.80 -2.41
CA GLN A 9 1.54 -12.55 -2.72
C GLN A 9 2.04 -12.59 -4.17
N GLY A 10 1.75 -11.53 -4.92
CA GLY A 10 2.15 -11.40 -6.32
C GLY A 10 1.13 -11.91 -7.34
N ASP A 11 -0.01 -12.45 -6.91
CA ASP A 11 -1.12 -12.80 -7.82
C ASP A 11 -1.73 -11.55 -8.49
N ILE A 12 -1.68 -10.39 -7.81
CA ILE A 12 -2.15 -9.10 -8.35
C ILE A 12 -0.96 -8.21 -8.68
N PHE A 13 -0.05 -8.02 -7.74
CA PHE A 13 1.19 -7.28 -7.94
C PHE A 13 2.28 -8.22 -8.46
N THR A 14 2.13 -8.67 -9.71
CA THR A 14 3.17 -9.43 -10.40
C THR A 14 4.51 -8.68 -10.34
N PRO A 15 5.66 -9.35 -10.53
CA PRO A 15 6.97 -8.70 -10.45
C PRO A 15 7.08 -7.41 -11.30
N GLU A 16 6.51 -7.42 -12.50
CA GLU A 16 6.48 -6.29 -13.43
C GLU A 16 5.62 -5.14 -12.89
N ILE A 17 4.43 -5.45 -12.37
CA ILE A 17 3.54 -4.47 -11.76
C ILE A 17 4.22 -3.88 -10.52
N ALA A 18 4.79 -4.72 -9.66
CA ALA A 18 5.49 -4.27 -8.47
C ALA A 18 6.68 -3.33 -8.82
N ALA A 19 7.43 -3.64 -9.88
CA ALA A 19 8.49 -2.78 -10.39
C ALA A 19 7.96 -1.43 -10.90
N TYR A 20 6.84 -1.43 -11.63
CA TYR A 20 6.17 -0.21 -12.06
C TYR A 20 5.77 0.67 -10.86
N PHE A 21 5.14 0.08 -9.84
CA PHE A 21 4.75 0.82 -8.62
C PHE A 21 5.96 1.41 -7.89
N ARG A 22 7.03 0.64 -7.69
CA ARG A 22 8.28 1.14 -7.08
C ARG A 22 8.85 2.33 -7.85
N LYS A 23 8.87 2.26 -9.18
CA LYS A 23 9.33 3.36 -10.04
C LYS A 23 8.47 4.61 -9.86
N ARG A 24 7.13 4.47 -9.82
CA ARG A 24 6.19 5.57 -9.63
C ARG A 24 6.33 6.23 -8.26
N ILE A 25 6.42 5.43 -7.20
CA ILE A 25 6.61 5.91 -5.83
C ILE A 25 7.95 6.65 -5.71
N THR A 26 9.02 6.07 -6.26
CA THR A 26 10.36 6.70 -6.27
C THR A 26 10.35 8.03 -7.03
N ALA A 27 9.73 8.08 -8.21
CA ALA A 27 9.61 9.31 -8.99
C ALA A 27 8.78 10.38 -8.25
N ALA A 28 7.68 9.99 -7.59
CA ALA A 28 6.86 10.91 -6.80
C ALA A 28 7.65 11.49 -5.61
N LEU A 29 8.45 10.67 -4.95
CA LEU A 29 9.34 11.10 -3.86
C LEU A 29 10.51 11.97 -4.35
N ALA A 30 11.01 11.77 -5.57
CA ALA A 30 12.06 12.60 -6.16
C ALA A 30 11.53 13.93 -6.74
N GLY A 31 10.23 14.01 -7.02
CA GLY A 31 9.61 15.18 -7.63
C GLY A 31 9.38 16.36 -6.66
N PRO A 32 8.78 17.47 -7.15
CA PRO A 32 8.58 18.70 -6.38
C PRO A 32 7.77 18.52 -5.09
N GLN A 33 6.87 17.53 -5.06
CA GLN A 33 6.03 17.22 -3.90
C GLN A 33 6.68 16.20 -2.94
N GLY A 34 7.90 15.75 -3.24
CA GLY A 34 8.57 14.68 -2.52
C GLY A 34 8.76 14.95 -1.04
N ALA A 35 9.11 16.18 -0.66
CA ALA A 35 9.25 16.57 0.74
C ALA A 35 7.92 16.46 1.50
N LYS A 36 6.81 16.89 0.88
CA LYS A 36 5.47 16.77 1.44
C LYS A 36 5.05 15.30 1.57
N ILE A 37 5.27 14.49 0.53
CA ILE A 37 4.97 13.05 0.56
C ILE A 37 5.76 12.38 1.69
N ARG A 38 7.08 12.60 1.80
CA ARG A 38 7.89 12.06 2.89
C ARG A 38 7.38 12.48 4.27
N SER A 39 7.00 13.74 4.44
CA SER A 39 6.45 14.21 5.71
C SER A 39 5.15 13.51 6.04
N SER A 40 4.23 13.41 5.08
CA SER A 40 2.96 12.70 5.27
C SER A 40 3.17 11.21 5.58
N LEU A 41 4.11 10.54 4.90
CA LEU A 41 4.45 9.14 5.18
C LEU A 41 5.03 8.93 6.57
N ARG A 42 5.91 9.82 7.06
CA ARG A 42 6.44 9.75 8.45
C ARG A 42 5.35 9.91 9.52
N HIS A 43 4.27 10.60 9.18
CA HIS A 43 3.13 10.77 10.07
C HIS A 43 2.05 9.71 9.85
N ALA A 44 2.14 8.89 8.79
CA ALA A 44 1.11 7.92 8.42
C ALA A 44 1.30 6.62 9.20
N GLU A 45 0.28 6.31 10.01
CA GLU A 45 0.07 5.08 10.77
C GLU A 45 1.20 4.62 11.74
N PRO A 46 0.84 4.16 12.95
CA PRO A 46 1.82 3.59 13.88
C PRO A 46 2.29 2.16 13.49
N LEU A 47 1.79 1.59 12.39
CA LEU A 47 2.01 0.19 11.97
C LEU A 47 3.39 -0.08 11.35
N HIS A 48 4.44 0.56 11.84
CA HIS A 48 5.81 0.36 11.33
C HIS A 48 6.34 -1.07 11.51
N SER A 49 5.67 -1.91 12.32
CA SER A 49 6.11 -3.26 12.68
C SER A 49 5.08 -4.35 12.37
N MET A 50 4.07 -4.09 11.53
CA MET A 50 3.13 -5.13 11.13
C MET A 50 3.67 -5.90 9.92
N ASP A 51 3.94 -7.18 10.11
CA ASP A 51 4.22 -8.10 9.01
C ASP A 51 2.94 -8.35 8.22
N LEU A 52 3.00 -8.12 6.90
CA LEU A 52 1.86 -8.28 5.99
C LEU A 52 1.77 -9.70 5.45
N HIS A 53 0.55 -10.23 5.43
CA HIS A 53 0.21 -11.49 4.78
C HIS A 53 -1.06 -11.35 3.93
N VAL A 54 -1.11 -12.06 2.80
CA VAL A 54 -2.34 -12.17 2.00
C VAL A 54 -3.43 -12.87 2.83
N ASN A 55 -4.68 -12.40 2.68
CA ASN A 55 -5.85 -12.79 3.47
C ASN A 55 -5.80 -12.41 4.96
N GLN A 56 -4.77 -11.69 5.42
CA GLN A 56 -4.73 -11.14 6.77
C GLN A 56 -5.79 -10.04 6.92
N LYS A 57 -6.48 -10.02 8.07
CA LYS A 57 -7.36 -8.91 8.41
C LYS A 57 -6.56 -7.65 8.69
N TYR A 58 -7.02 -6.52 8.16
CA TYR A 58 -6.46 -5.24 8.57
C TYR A 58 -6.92 -4.90 9.99
N PRO A 59 -6.05 -4.39 10.89
CA PRO A 59 -6.45 -4.11 12.26
C PRO A 59 -7.60 -3.10 12.35
N ASP A 60 -8.61 -3.41 13.16
CA ASP A 60 -9.74 -2.52 13.41
C ASP A 60 -9.35 -1.38 14.36
N GLY A 61 -9.94 -0.19 14.18
CA GLY A 61 -9.84 0.91 15.15
C GLY A 61 -8.57 1.77 15.08
N LEU A 62 -7.69 1.55 14.10
CA LEU A 62 -6.62 2.49 13.82
C LEU A 62 -7.16 3.70 13.04
N PRO A 63 -6.72 4.92 13.36
CA PRO A 63 -7.10 6.09 12.57
C PRO A 63 -6.66 5.83 11.12
N PHE A 64 -7.63 5.84 10.20
CA PHE A 64 -7.44 5.66 8.76
C PHE A 64 -6.59 6.80 8.19
N GLN A 65 -5.29 6.80 8.47
CA GLN A 65 -4.37 7.66 7.74
C GLN A 65 -4.06 6.97 6.43
N SER A 66 -4.93 7.28 5.47
CA SER A 66 -4.81 6.87 4.09
C SER A 66 -3.46 7.30 3.49
N VAL A 67 -3.04 6.56 2.46
CA VAL A 67 -1.89 6.93 1.64
C VAL A 67 -2.00 8.41 1.27
N PRO A 68 -0.92 9.21 1.45
CA PRO A 68 -1.00 10.65 1.23
C PRO A 68 -1.64 10.96 -0.12
N PRO A 69 -2.64 11.87 -0.20
CA PRO A 69 -3.36 12.14 -1.45
C PRO A 69 -2.43 12.48 -2.62
N THR A 70 -1.34 13.19 -2.32
CA THR A 70 -0.30 13.54 -3.29
C THR A 70 0.44 12.33 -3.86
N LEU A 71 0.58 11.24 -3.10
CA LEU A 71 1.12 9.97 -3.59
C LEU A 71 0.05 9.20 -4.37
N LEU A 72 -1.20 9.15 -3.89
CA LEU A 72 -2.31 8.47 -4.59
C LEU A 72 -2.53 8.99 -6.01
N LEU A 73 -2.39 10.30 -6.23
CA LEU A 73 -2.46 10.90 -7.58
C LEU A 73 -1.44 10.33 -8.57
N ASN A 74 -0.36 9.72 -8.08
CA ASN A 74 0.69 9.12 -8.90
C ASN A 74 0.51 7.61 -9.12
N LEU A 75 -0.51 6.97 -8.54
CA LEU A 75 -0.76 5.53 -8.63
C LEU A 75 -1.95 5.21 -9.56
N PRO A 76 -2.05 3.98 -10.09
CA PRO A 76 -3.23 3.53 -10.81
C PRO A 76 -4.51 3.65 -9.97
N ARG A 77 -5.61 4.04 -10.60
CA ARG A 77 -6.93 4.10 -9.92
C ARG A 77 -7.39 2.71 -9.53
N LEU A 78 -8.05 2.63 -8.38
CA LEU A 78 -8.66 1.41 -7.87
C LEU A 78 -10.19 1.45 -8.02
N PRO A 79 -10.85 0.29 -8.10
CA PRO A 79 -12.26 0.15 -7.79
C PRO A 79 -12.59 0.69 -6.38
N LYS A 80 -13.84 1.06 -6.14
CA LYS A 80 -14.28 1.67 -4.87
C LYS A 80 -14.15 0.73 -3.67
N GLU A 81 -14.03 -0.58 -3.92
CA GLU A 81 -13.90 -1.63 -2.91
C GLU A 81 -12.44 -1.87 -2.49
N LEU A 82 -11.48 -1.22 -3.14
CA LEU A 82 -10.05 -1.39 -2.88
C LEU A 82 -9.40 -0.08 -2.48
N GLU A 83 -8.48 -0.15 -1.53
CA GLU A 83 -7.65 0.97 -1.12
C GLU A 83 -6.18 0.57 -1.06
N TYR A 84 -5.31 1.52 -1.39
CA TYR A 84 -3.89 1.38 -1.06
C TYR A 84 -3.67 1.71 0.41
N ARG A 85 -2.71 1.03 1.04
CA ARG A 85 -2.20 1.32 2.38
C ARG A 85 -0.67 1.32 2.37
N ILE A 86 -0.07 2.18 3.19
CA ILE A 86 1.36 2.09 3.48
C ILE A 86 1.52 1.57 4.90
N VAL A 87 2.18 0.42 5.04
CA VAL A 87 2.49 -0.21 6.33
C VAL A 87 4.00 -0.30 6.44
N GLY A 88 4.59 0.51 7.31
CA GLY A 88 6.04 0.71 7.31
C GLY A 88 6.55 1.22 5.96
N ARG A 89 7.19 0.36 5.17
CA ARG A 89 7.65 0.67 3.80
C ARG A 89 6.88 -0.07 2.71
N ASP A 90 5.91 -0.88 3.08
CA ASP A 90 5.22 -1.78 2.17
C ASP A 90 3.97 -1.10 1.66
N LEU A 91 3.63 -1.38 0.39
CA LEU A 91 2.35 -0.96 -0.18
C LEU A 91 1.40 -2.15 -0.14
N ALA A 92 0.37 -2.09 0.68
CA ALA A 92 -0.68 -3.10 0.70
C ALA A 92 -1.86 -2.68 -0.17
N LEU A 93 -2.52 -3.67 -0.77
CA LEU A 93 -3.83 -3.55 -1.39
C LEU A 93 -4.85 -4.13 -0.41
N HIS A 94 -5.72 -3.27 0.10
CA HIS A 94 -6.72 -3.57 1.12
C HIS A 94 -8.10 -3.63 0.48
N ASP A 95 -8.80 -4.74 0.67
CA ASP A 95 -10.22 -4.86 0.34
C ASP A 95 -11.04 -4.37 1.53
N ILE A 96 -11.69 -3.21 1.35
CA ILE A 96 -12.45 -2.56 2.42
C ILE A 96 -13.80 -3.23 2.66
N ALA A 97 -14.33 -3.97 1.68
CA ALA A 97 -15.61 -4.65 1.81
C ALA A 97 -15.49 -5.90 2.71
N THR A 98 -14.33 -6.55 2.68
CA THR A 98 -14.05 -7.77 3.46
C THR A 98 -13.02 -7.58 4.58
N ASN A 99 -12.42 -6.39 4.66
CA ASN A 99 -11.38 -6.00 5.60
C ASN A 99 -10.13 -6.91 5.57
N ILE A 100 -9.65 -7.27 4.38
CA ILE A 100 -8.45 -8.12 4.23
C ILE A 100 -7.41 -7.51 3.29
N ILE A 101 -6.14 -7.84 3.54
CA ILE A 101 -5.05 -7.58 2.59
C ILE A 101 -5.15 -8.60 1.46
N VAL A 102 -5.32 -8.11 0.23
CA VAL A 102 -5.47 -8.97 -0.96
C VAL A 102 -4.17 -9.20 -1.71
N ASP A 103 -3.22 -8.25 -1.61
CA ASP A 103 -1.84 -8.41 -2.07
C ASP A 103 -0.98 -7.27 -1.48
N PHE A 104 0.35 -7.36 -1.57
CA PHE A 104 1.25 -6.30 -1.12
C PHE A 104 2.63 -6.32 -1.80
N ILE A 105 3.24 -5.14 -1.89
CA ILE A 105 4.59 -4.93 -2.41
C ILE A 105 5.52 -4.60 -1.23
N PRO A 106 6.47 -5.49 -0.89
CA PRO A 106 7.44 -5.23 0.16
C PRO A 106 8.47 -4.20 -0.32
N GLY A 107 8.83 -3.27 0.57
CA GLY A 107 9.78 -2.20 0.30
C GLY A 107 9.37 -1.32 -0.88
N ALA A 108 8.08 -1.04 -1.03
CA ALA A 108 7.55 -0.17 -2.08
C ALA A 108 8.03 1.28 -1.90
N VAL A 109 8.15 1.72 -0.65
CA VAL A 109 8.76 2.99 -0.27
C VAL A 109 10.26 2.79 -0.07
N PRO A 110 11.13 3.53 -0.77
CA PRO A 110 12.58 3.41 -0.61
C PRO A 110 12.99 3.76 0.82
N SER A 111 13.99 3.05 1.36
CA SER A 111 14.70 3.51 2.55
C SER A 111 15.44 4.81 2.22
N SER A 112 15.21 5.84 3.03
CA SER A 112 15.94 7.12 2.97
C SER A 112 17.44 6.94 3.06
#